data_AF-A0A3E4WN80-F1
#
_entry.id   AF-A0A3E4WN80-F1
#
_cell.length_a   1.000
_cell.length_b   1.000
_cell.length_c   1.000
_cell.angle_alpha   90.00
_cell.angle_beta   90.00
_cell.angle_gamma   90.00
#
_symmetry.space_group_name_H-M   'P 1'
#
loop_
_entity.id
_entity.type
_entity.pdbx_description
1 polymer ?
#
loop_
_entity_poly.entity_id
_entity_poly.type
_entity_poly.pdbx_seq_one_letter_code
_entity_poly.pdbx_strand_id
1 'polypeptide(L)'
;MEFDNLHQILRSLYEQMMPLCEDMAGVAKGIAGLGALFYVAYRVWQSLARAEPIDVFPMLRPFAIGLCIMFFPTVVLGTINSVLSPIVQGTAKMLEAETLDMNQYREQKDKLEHEAMMRNPETAYLVSNEEFDKQLEELGWSPSDMVTMAGMYIERGMYSMKKNIRDFFREILELMFQAAALVIDTIRTFFLVVLAILGPIAFAISVWDGFQSTLTQ
;
A
#
# COMPACT_ATOMS: atom_id res chain seq x y z
N MET A 1 -5.74 0.69 17.96
CA MET A 1 -6.62 1.17 16.87
C MET A 1 -6.97 -0.03 16.01
N GLU A 2 -8.23 -0.16 15.57
CA GLU A 2 -8.75 -1.30 14.82
C GLU A 2 -8.22 -1.32 13.38
N PHE A 3 -6.99 -1.81 13.17
CA PHE A 3 -6.36 -1.84 11.85
C PHE A 3 -6.96 -2.88 10.90
N ASP A 4 -7.42 -4.02 11.44
CA ASP A 4 -8.19 -5.00 10.67
C ASP A 4 -9.50 -4.40 10.14
N ASN A 5 -10.12 -3.48 10.90
CA ASN A 5 -11.40 -2.88 10.55
C ASN A 5 -11.25 -1.94 9.35
N LEU A 6 -10.16 -1.16 9.24
CA LEU A 6 -9.98 -0.24 8.10
C LEU A 6 -9.60 -0.97 6.80
N HIS A 7 -8.78 -2.01 6.88
CA HIS A 7 -8.44 -2.85 5.73
C HIS A 7 -9.66 -3.68 5.27
N GLN A 8 -10.49 -4.13 6.22
CA GLN A 8 -11.80 -4.72 5.92
C GLN A 8 -12.77 -3.71 5.30
N ILE A 9 -12.79 -2.45 5.74
CA ILE A 9 -13.61 -1.40 5.12
C ILE A 9 -13.18 -1.16 3.67
N LEU A 10 -11.88 -1.07 3.38
CA LEU A 10 -11.39 -0.93 2.00
C LEU A 10 -11.74 -2.15 1.13
N ARG A 11 -11.63 -3.36 1.69
CA ARG A 11 -12.03 -4.60 1.00
C ARG A 11 -13.54 -4.66 0.78
N SER A 12 -14.34 -4.19 1.74
CA SER A 12 -15.79 -4.07 1.61
C SER A 12 -16.18 -3.02 0.57
N LEU A 13 -15.41 -1.93 0.44
CA LEU A 13 -15.60 -0.94 -0.62
C LEU A 13 -15.29 -1.54 -1.98
N TYR A 14 -14.21 -2.32 -2.10
CA TYR A 14 -13.89 -3.05 -3.31
C TYR A 14 -15.01 -4.04 -3.69
N GLU A 15 -15.53 -4.81 -2.73
CA GLU A 15 -16.66 -5.72 -2.94
C GLU A 15 -17.95 -4.99 -3.31
N GLN A 16 -18.21 -3.82 -2.72
CA GLN A 16 -19.37 -2.98 -3.05
C GLN A 16 -19.23 -2.26 -4.41
N MET A 17 -18.01 -2.08 -4.91
CA MET A 17 -17.74 -1.44 -6.21
C MET A 17 -17.71 -2.43 -7.38
N MET A 18 -17.52 -3.73 -7.13
CA MET A 18 -17.58 -4.77 -8.17
C MET A 18 -18.93 -4.82 -8.94
N PRO A 19 -20.10 -4.70 -8.28
CA PRO A 19 -21.39 -4.64 -8.97
C PRO A 19 -21.51 -3.52 -10.00
N LEU A 20 -20.95 -2.33 -9.73
CA LEU A 20 -20.94 -1.23 -10.70
C LEU A 20 -20.14 -1.57 -11.95
N CYS A 21 -19.11 -2.42 -11.82
CA CYS A 21 -18.31 -2.87 -12.96
C CYS A 21 -19.10 -3.84 -13.84
N GLU A 22 -20.02 -4.61 -13.26
CA GLU A 22 -20.91 -5.52 -14.00
C GLU A 22 -21.92 -4.74 -14.86
N ASP A 23 -22.54 -3.70 -14.29
CA ASP A 23 -23.44 -2.80 -15.02
C ASP A 23 -22.72 -2.09 -16.17
N MET A 24 -21.50 -1.59 -15.93
CA MET A 24 -20.68 -0.94 -16.96
C MET A 24 -20.19 -1.91 -18.03
N ALA A 25 -19.90 -3.16 -17.67
CA ALA A 25 -19.62 -4.21 -18.65
C ALA A 25 -20.84 -4.48 -19.55
N GLY A 26 -22.06 -4.38 -19.02
CA GLY A 26 -23.30 -4.43 -19.81
C GLY A 26 -23.39 -3.31 -20.85
N VAL A 27 -23.14 -2.07 -20.43
CA VAL A 27 -23.11 -0.90 -21.32
C VAL A 27 -22.02 -1.03 -22.39
N ALA A 28 -20.82 -1.45 -21.98
CA ALA A 28 -19.70 -1.70 -22.88
C ALA A 28 -20.02 -2.77 -23.94
N LYS A 29 -20.66 -3.88 -23.55
CA LYS A 29 -21.13 -4.92 -24.49
C LYS A 29 -22.12 -4.36 -25.50
N GLY A 30 -23.03 -3.47 -25.08
CA GLY A 30 -23.97 -2.80 -25.98
C GLY A 30 -23.28 -1.91 -27.01
N ILE A 31 -22.33 -1.08 -26.57
CA ILE A 31 -21.55 -0.18 -27.45
C ILE A 31 -20.67 -0.99 -28.41
N ALA A 32 -20.00 -2.03 -27.92
CA ALA A 32 -19.17 -2.92 -28.72
C ALA A 32 -20.00 -3.71 -29.74
N GLY A 33 -21.17 -4.20 -29.35
CA GLY A 33 -22.10 -4.92 -30.23
C GLY A 33 -22.61 -4.05 -31.38
N LEU A 34 -23.01 -2.81 -31.08
CA LEU A 34 -23.39 -1.83 -32.10
C LEU A 34 -22.21 -1.49 -33.02
N GLY A 35 -21.03 -1.23 -32.46
CA GLY A 35 -19.81 -0.96 -33.24
C GLY A 35 -19.44 -2.12 -34.16
N ALA A 36 -19.53 -3.37 -33.67
CA ALA A 36 -19.27 -4.57 -34.45
C ALA A 36 -20.26 -4.74 -35.61
N LEU A 37 -21.56 -4.48 -35.36
CA LEU A 37 -22.59 -4.54 -36.39
C LEU A 37 -22.33 -3.52 -37.51
N PHE A 38 -22.05 -2.27 -37.16
CA PHE A 38 -21.73 -1.23 -38.15
C PHE A 38 -20.43 -1.54 -38.90
N TYR A 39 -19.40 -2.02 -38.20
CA TYR A 39 -18.11 -2.40 -38.78
C TYR A 39 -18.25 -3.50 -39.84
N VAL A 40 -18.96 -4.57 -39.49
CA VAL A 40 -19.19 -5.70 -40.41
C VAL A 40 -20.11 -5.27 -41.55
N ALA A 41 -21.20 -4.56 -41.27
CA ALA A 41 -22.15 -4.12 -42.30
C ALA A 41 -21.47 -3.22 -43.36
N TYR A 42 -20.63 -2.27 -42.94
CA TYR A 42 -19.93 -1.38 -43.86
C TYR A 42 -18.93 -2.14 -44.76
N ARG A 43 -18.15 -3.07 -44.18
CA ARG A 43 -17.19 -3.87 -44.95
C ARG A 43 -17.87 -4.85 -45.90
N VAL A 44 -18.93 -5.51 -45.47
CA VAL A 44 -19.72 -6.41 -46.33
C VAL A 44 -20.36 -5.62 -47.47
N TRP A 45 -20.93 -4.44 -47.19
CA TRP A 45 -21.48 -3.56 -48.22
C TRP A 45 -20.42 -3.15 -49.25
N GLN A 46 -19.22 -2.78 -48.80
CA GLN A 46 -18.11 -2.40 -49.67
C GLN A 46 -17.63 -3.56 -50.55
N SER A 47 -17.48 -4.78 -50.00
CA SER A 47 -17.11 -5.97 -50.76
C SER A 47 -18.17 -6.34 -51.79
N LEU A 48 -19.46 -6.27 -51.41
CA LEU A 48 -20.57 -6.50 -52.34
C LEU A 48 -20.62 -5.46 -53.47
N ALA A 49 -20.42 -4.18 -53.15
CA ALA A 49 -20.41 -3.10 -54.13
C ALA A 49 -19.23 -3.18 -55.12
N ARG A 50 -18.10 -3.77 -54.70
CA ARG A 50 -16.90 -3.97 -55.53
C ARG A 50 -16.86 -5.32 -56.24
N ALA A 51 -17.82 -6.20 -55.98
CA ALA A 51 -17.82 -7.60 -56.43
C ALA A 51 -16.53 -8.36 -56.04
N GLU A 52 -15.89 -7.94 -54.95
CA GLU A 52 -14.70 -8.61 -54.39
C GLU A 52 -15.16 -9.71 -53.41
N PRO A 53 -14.42 -10.83 -53.33
CA PRO A 53 -14.67 -11.83 -52.30
C PRO A 53 -14.53 -11.20 -50.91
N ILE A 54 -15.42 -11.59 -50.00
CA ILE A 54 -15.46 -11.04 -48.63
C ILE A 54 -14.24 -11.53 -47.85
N ASP A 55 -13.38 -10.62 -47.41
CA ASP A 55 -12.29 -10.93 -46.48
C ASP A 55 -12.81 -11.00 -45.04
N VAL A 56 -12.82 -12.20 -44.49
CA VAL A 56 -13.31 -12.49 -43.13
C VAL A 56 -12.29 -12.17 -42.04
N PHE A 57 -11.00 -12.05 -42.37
CA PHE A 57 -9.94 -11.90 -41.37
C PHE A 57 -10.06 -10.58 -40.58
N PRO A 58 -10.30 -9.41 -41.21
CA PRO A 58 -10.57 -8.18 -40.48
C PRO A 58 -11.86 -8.23 -39.64
N MET A 59 -12.83 -9.06 -40.03
CA MET A 59 -14.11 -9.18 -39.34
C MET A 59 -13.99 -9.94 -38.02
N LEU A 60 -12.93 -10.71 -37.79
CA LEU A 60 -12.69 -11.42 -36.52
C LEU A 60 -12.28 -10.49 -35.37
N ARG A 61 -11.73 -9.31 -35.69
CA ARG A 61 -11.25 -8.33 -34.71
C ARG A 61 -12.34 -7.86 -33.72
N PRO A 62 -13.52 -7.37 -34.14
CA PRO A 62 -14.60 -7.00 -33.21
C PRO A 62 -15.05 -8.16 -32.32
N PHE A 63 -15.02 -9.41 -32.80
CA PHE A 63 -15.35 -10.58 -31.99
C PHE A 63 -14.29 -10.87 -30.93
N ALA A 64 -12.99 -10.74 -31.26
CA ALA A 64 -11.91 -10.89 -30.30
C ALA A 64 -12.01 -9.83 -29.17
N ILE A 65 -12.32 -8.59 -29.52
CA ILE A 65 -12.51 -7.51 -28.54
C ILE A 65 -13.78 -7.75 -27.70
N GLY A 66 -14.88 -8.20 -28.32
CA GLY A 66 -16.09 -8.59 -27.60
C GLY A 66 -15.85 -9.73 -26.60
N LEU A 67 -15.01 -10.70 -26.95
CA LEU A 67 -14.57 -11.76 -26.05
C LEU A 67 -13.75 -11.20 -24.88
N CYS A 68 -12.84 -10.25 -25.15
CA CYS A 68 -12.11 -9.54 -24.08
C CYS A 68 -13.03 -8.77 -23.13
N ILE A 69 -14.12 -8.15 -23.62
CA ILE A 69 -15.11 -7.48 -22.77
C ILE A 69 -15.92 -8.48 -21.94
N MET A 70 -16.26 -9.64 -22.51
CA MET A 70 -16.99 -10.70 -21.81
C MET A 70 -16.17 -11.30 -20.66
N PHE A 71 -14.88 -11.52 -20.89
CA PHE A 71 -13.95 -12.04 -19.89
C PHE A 71 -13.19 -10.93 -19.13
N PHE A 72 -13.62 -9.67 -19.25
CA PHE A 72 -12.95 -8.54 -18.61
C PHE A 72 -12.84 -8.70 -17.07
N PRO A 73 -13.92 -9.09 -16.34
CA PRO A 73 -13.84 -9.21 -14.89
C PRO A 73 -12.89 -10.32 -14.42
N THR A 74 -12.86 -11.45 -15.13
CA THR A 74 -12.09 -12.63 -14.72
C THR A 74 -10.65 -12.60 -15.22
N VAL A 75 -10.43 -12.19 -16.46
CA VAL A 75 -9.12 -12.24 -17.12
C VAL A 75 -8.40 -10.91 -16.95
N VAL A 76 -9.01 -9.78 -17.29
CA VAL A 76 -8.30 -8.49 -17.27
C VAL A 76 -8.13 -7.99 -15.84
N LEU A 77 -9.21 -7.87 -15.06
CA LEU A 77 -9.11 -7.46 -13.67
C LEU A 77 -8.38 -8.49 -12.80
N GLY A 78 -8.59 -9.78 -13.06
CA GLY A 78 -7.88 -10.86 -12.37
C GLY A 78 -6.37 -10.82 -12.59
N THR A 79 -5.92 -10.61 -13.84
CA THR A 79 -4.49 -10.52 -14.15
C THR A 79 -3.88 -9.26 -13.53
N ILE A 80 -4.56 -8.11 -13.60
CA ILE A 80 -4.05 -6.86 -13.01
C ILE A 80 -3.96 -6.99 -11.48
N ASN A 81 -4.96 -7.58 -10.84
CA ASN A 81 -4.88 -7.88 -9.41
C ASN A 81 -3.75 -8.85 -9.08
N SER A 82 -3.49 -9.86 -9.91
CA SER A 82 -2.39 -10.80 -9.71
C SER A 82 -1.01 -10.15 -9.84
N VAL A 83 -0.85 -9.12 -10.69
CA VAL A 83 0.40 -8.38 -10.87
C VAL A 83 0.62 -7.36 -9.75
N LEU A 84 -0.45 -6.67 -9.33
CA LEU A 84 -0.38 -5.70 -8.23
C LEU A 84 -0.35 -6.34 -6.84
N SER A 85 -0.86 -7.55 -6.67
CA SER A 85 -0.94 -8.24 -5.37
C SER A 85 0.45 -8.48 -4.74
N PRO A 86 1.46 -8.99 -5.46
CA PRO A 86 2.83 -9.14 -4.94
C PRO A 86 3.46 -7.83 -4.50
N ILE A 87 3.18 -6.72 -5.21
CA ILE A 87 3.73 -5.40 -4.89
C ILE A 87 3.17 -4.92 -3.55
N VAL A 88 1.86 -5.05 -3.35
CA VAL A 88 1.25 -4.63 -2.08
C VAL A 88 1.52 -5.58 -0.93
N GLN A 89 1.51 -6.89 -1.17
CA GLN A 89 1.94 -7.85 -0.17
C GLN A 89 3.42 -7.64 0.19
N GLY A 90 4.26 -7.27 -0.77
CA GLY A 90 5.66 -6.89 -0.54
C GLY A 90 5.78 -5.67 0.34
N THR A 91 5.10 -4.56 0.02
CA THR A 91 5.12 -3.34 0.83
C THR A 91 4.52 -3.54 2.22
N ALA A 92 3.44 -4.31 2.34
CA ALA A 92 2.83 -4.65 3.63
C ALA A 92 3.75 -5.54 4.48
N LYS A 93 4.40 -6.53 3.86
CA LYS A 93 5.42 -7.34 4.55
C LYS A 93 6.65 -6.55 4.92
N MET A 94 7.07 -5.56 4.13
CA MET A 94 8.16 -4.66 4.51
C MET A 94 7.77 -3.81 5.72
N LEU A 95 6.53 -3.31 5.78
CA LEU A 95 6.00 -2.61 6.95
C LEU A 95 5.97 -3.51 8.19
N GLU A 96 5.45 -4.73 8.05
CA GLU A 96 5.36 -5.68 9.17
C GLU A 96 6.75 -6.15 9.62
N ALA A 97 7.65 -6.43 8.67
CA ALA A 97 9.03 -6.79 8.97
C ALA A 97 9.79 -5.65 9.64
N GLU A 98 9.73 -4.41 9.14
CA GLU A 98 10.44 -3.29 9.78
C GLU A 98 9.86 -2.95 11.16
N THR A 99 8.54 -3.01 11.36
CA THR A 99 7.92 -2.73 12.66
C THR A 99 8.18 -3.84 13.69
N LEU A 100 8.08 -5.12 13.30
CA LEU A 100 8.38 -6.26 14.18
C LEU A 100 9.86 -6.37 14.49
N ASP A 101 10.72 -6.24 13.48
CA ASP A 101 12.17 -6.33 13.65
C ASP A 101 12.66 -5.15 14.50
N MET A 102 12.13 -3.94 14.30
CA MET A 102 12.49 -2.80 15.15
C MET A 102 12.08 -3.00 16.62
N ASN A 103 10.94 -3.64 16.91
CA ASN A 103 10.54 -3.95 18.29
C ASN A 103 11.40 -5.04 18.93
N GLN A 104 11.75 -6.09 18.19
CA GLN A 104 12.68 -7.12 18.67
C GLN A 104 14.10 -6.55 18.85
N TYR A 105 14.54 -5.70 17.92
CA TYR A 105 15.82 -5.00 18.00
C TYR A 105 15.85 -4.00 19.16
N ARG A 106 14.70 -3.40 19.54
CA ARG A 106 14.56 -2.58 20.75
C ARG A 106 14.78 -3.40 22.01
N GLU A 107 14.10 -4.54 22.15
CA GLU A 107 14.29 -5.39 23.34
C GLU A 107 15.73 -5.86 23.46
N GLN A 108 16.36 -6.24 22.35
CA GLN A 108 17.76 -6.67 22.35
C GLN A 108 18.71 -5.50 22.68
N LYS A 109 18.49 -4.31 22.11
CA LYS A 109 19.34 -3.14 22.34
C LYS A 109 19.17 -2.57 23.76
N ASP A 110 17.94 -2.51 24.28
CA ASP A 110 17.68 -2.07 25.65
C ASP A 110 18.26 -3.08 26.65
N LYS A 111 18.18 -4.40 26.40
CA LYS A 111 18.87 -5.41 27.21
C LYS A 111 20.40 -5.24 27.16
N LEU A 112 20.99 -5.07 25.97
CA LEU A 112 22.44 -4.86 25.84
C LEU A 112 22.90 -3.55 26.48
N GLU A 113 22.16 -2.44 26.32
CA GLU A 113 22.48 -1.16 26.96
C GLU A 113 22.36 -1.27 28.49
N HIS A 114 21.33 -1.97 28.98
CA HIS A 114 21.15 -2.21 30.40
C HIS A 114 22.28 -3.06 31.00
N GLU A 115 22.64 -4.18 30.35
CA GLU A 115 23.74 -5.04 30.76
C GLU A 115 25.11 -4.34 30.68
N ALA A 116 25.35 -3.54 29.64
CA ALA A 116 26.59 -2.78 29.48
C ALA A 116 26.75 -1.68 30.54
N MET A 117 25.65 -1.00 30.91
CA MET A 117 25.68 0.06 31.92
C MET A 117 25.74 -0.49 33.35
N MET A 118 25.11 -1.64 33.63
CA MET A 118 25.24 -2.36 34.90
C MET A 118 26.64 -2.94 35.12
N ARG A 119 27.36 -3.26 34.04
CA ARG A 119 28.74 -3.77 34.11
C ARG A 119 29.77 -2.69 34.47
N ASN A 120 29.40 -1.41 34.38
CA ASN A 120 30.32 -0.29 34.59
C ASN A 120 29.88 0.57 35.80
N PRO A 121 30.61 0.54 36.93
CA PRO A 121 30.19 1.16 38.20
C PRO A 121 29.87 2.66 38.13
N GLU A 122 30.49 3.38 37.19
CA GLU A 122 30.28 4.83 37.00
C GLU A 122 29.03 5.18 36.18
N THR A 123 28.43 4.24 35.46
CA THR A 123 27.23 4.49 34.63
C THR A 123 25.99 3.77 35.14
N ALA A 124 26.16 2.93 36.16
CA ALA A 124 25.15 2.03 36.70
C ALA A 124 23.96 2.79 37.35
N TYR A 125 24.26 3.93 38.00
CA TYR A 125 23.27 4.83 38.59
C TYR A 125 22.36 5.54 37.57
N LEU A 126 22.73 5.57 36.28
CA LEU A 126 21.92 6.18 35.23
C LEU A 126 20.72 5.29 34.83
N VAL A 127 20.79 3.99 35.13
CA VAL A 127 19.85 2.99 34.61
C VAL A 127 19.12 2.22 35.72
N SER A 128 19.78 1.93 36.85
CA SER A 128 19.20 1.22 37.99
C SER A 128 18.82 2.17 39.13
N ASN A 129 17.56 2.10 39.59
CA ASN A 129 17.11 2.85 40.78
C ASN A 129 17.82 2.38 42.05
N GLU A 130 18.17 1.09 42.14
CA GLU A 130 18.72 0.48 43.34
C GLU A 130 20.20 0.83 43.56
N GLU A 131 20.94 1.03 42.46
CA GLU A 131 22.32 1.53 42.52
C GLU A 131 22.40 3.06 42.63
N PHE A 132 21.40 3.76 42.11
CA PHE A 132 21.21 5.20 42.33
C PHE A 132 20.91 5.49 43.82
N ASP A 133 19.99 4.73 44.43
CA ASP A 133 19.66 4.86 45.86
C ASP A 133 20.83 4.43 46.76
N LYS A 134 21.61 3.40 46.39
CA LYS A 134 22.86 3.07 47.09
C LYS A 134 23.92 4.17 47.02
N GLN A 135 24.14 4.77 45.85
CA GLN A 135 25.07 5.90 45.73
C GLN A 135 24.58 7.12 46.51
N LEU A 136 23.27 7.35 46.55
CA LEU A 136 22.63 8.39 47.37
C LEU A 136 22.82 8.17 48.87
N GLU A 137 22.70 6.92 49.35
CA GLU A 137 22.93 6.55 50.75
C GLU A 137 24.41 6.57 51.15
N GLU A 138 25.33 6.28 50.22
CA GLU A 138 26.78 6.39 50.43
C GLU A 138 27.27 7.85 50.44
N LEU A 139 26.58 8.77 49.76
CA LEU A 139 26.84 10.20 49.83
C LEU A 139 26.27 10.80 51.13
N GLY A 140 27.14 11.34 51.98
CA GLY A 140 26.74 11.99 53.23
C GLY A 140 26.08 13.37 53.04
N TRP A 141 25.65 14.01 54.13
CA TRP A 141 25.06 15.36 54.13
C TRP A 141 26.12 16.49 54.09
N SER A 142 27.20 16.30 53.33
CA SER A 142 28.25 17.32 53.18
C SER A 142 27.93 18.27 52.01
N PRO A 143 28.40 19.53 52.02
CA PRO A 143 28.16 20.48 50.93
C PRO A 143 28.70 20.01 49.56
N SER A 144 29.78 19.23 49.52
CA SER A 144 30.32 18.64 48.29
C SER A 144 29.47 17.48 47.78
N ASP A 145 28.91 16.67 48.68
CA ASP A 145 28.11 15.49 48.34
C ASP A 145 26.73 15.90 47.81
N MET A 146 26.13 16.96 48.34
CA MET A 146 24.88 17.52 47.79
C MET A 146 25.04 18.06 46.36
N VAL A 147 26.22 18.57 45.98
CA VAL A 147 26.49 19.03 44.61
C VAL A 147 26.62 17.85 43.65
N THR A 148 27.30 16.79 44.07
CA THR A 148 27.45 15.55 43.29
C THR A 148 26.10 14.85 43.09
N MET A 149 25.27 14.81 44.14
CA MET A 149 23.90 14.31 44.09
C MET A 149 23.05 15.09 43.07
N ALA A 150 23.08 16.42 43.12
CA ALA A 150 22.38 17.27 42.15
C ALA A 150 22.88 17.03 40.71
N GLY A 151 24.19 16.84 40.52
CA GLY A 151 24.79 16.47 39.23
C GLY A 151 24.26 15.15 38.68
N MET A 152 24.19 14.10 39.51
CA MET A 152 23.65 12.79 39.11
C MET A 152 22.17 12.85 38.72
N TYR A 153 21.33 13.58 39.46
CA TYR A 153 19.92 13.81 39.08
C TYR A 153 19.79 14.53 37.73
N ILE A 154 20.64 15.54 37.49
CA ILE A 154 20.67 16.30 36.24
C ILE A 154 21.13 15.42 35.07
N GLU A 155 22.17 14.60 35.25
CA GLU A 155 22.66 13.69 34.21
C GLU A 155 21.66 12.59 33.87
N ARG A 156 20.99 12.03 34.87
CA ARG A 156 19.89 11.07 34.69
C ARG A 156 18.68 11.72 34.00
N GLY A 157 18.36 12.95 34.37
CA GLY A 157 17.36 13.77 33.69
C GLY A 157 17.70 14.02 32.22
N MET A 158 18.95 14.38 31.91
CA MET A 158 19.41 14.58 30.53
C MET A 158 19.41 13.28 29.72
N TYR A 159 19.78 12.15 30.32
CA TYR A 159 19.80 10.84 29.66
C TYR A 159 18.39 10.38 29.31
N SER A 160 17.46 10.42 30.27
CA SER A 160 16.04 10.11 30.02
C SER A 160 15.41 11.07 29.01
N MET A 161 15.77 12.35 29.04
CA MET A 161 15.30 13.33 28.04
C MET A 161 15.80 13.02 26.62
N LYS A 162 17.08 12.65 26.46
CA LYS A 162 17.61 12.20 25.16
C LYS A 162 16.94 10.93 24.65
N LYS A 163 16.65 9.96 25.54
CA LYS A 163 15.92 8.74 25.19
C LYS A 163 14.49 9.07 24.73
N ASN A 164 13.77 9.90 25.49
CA ASN A 164 12.41 10.33 25.15
C ASN A 164 12.35 11.10 23.82
N ILE A 165 13.30 11.99 23.52
CA ILE A 165 13.36 12.72 22.24
C ILE A 165 13.58 11.75 21.08
N ARG A 166 14.47 10.76 21.24
CA ARG A 166 14.74 9.74 20.22
C ARG A 166 13.51 8.86 19.97
N ASP A 167 12.82 8.48 21.03
CA ASP A 167 11.61 7.65 20.96
C ASP A 167 10.45 8.44 20.33
N PHE A 168 10.29 9.73 20.67
CA PHE A 168 9.31 10.62 20.04
C PHE A 168 9.54 10.81 18.53
N PHE A 169 10.78 11.07 18.10
CA PHE A 169 11.10 11.16 16.67
C PHE A 169 10.76 9.86 15.94
N ARG A 170 11.03 8.72 16.56
CA ARG A 170 10.71 7.40 16.02
C ARG A 170 9.21 7.19 15.89
N GLU A 171 8.43 7.52 16.91
CA GLU A 171 6.97 7.44 16.86
C GLU A 171 6.38 8.31 15.74
N ILE A 172 6.94 9.51 15.53
CA ILE A 172 6.56 10.36 14.39
C ILE A 172 6.91 9.69 13.05
N LEU A 173 8.12 9.15 12.90
CA LEU A 173 8.56 8.45 11.69
C LEU A 173 7.70 7.23 11.39
N GLU A 174 7.36 6.44 12.42
CA GLU A 174 6.49 5.27 12.31
C GLU A 174 5.06 5.66 11.92
N LEU A 175 4.50 6.71 12.53
CA LEU A 175 3.18 7.23 12.17
C LEU A 175 3.16 7.77 10.73
N MET A 176 4.20 8.48 10.30
CA MET A 176 4.33 8.95 8.91
C MET A 176 4.43 7.78 7.92
N PHE A 177 5.18 6.73 8.26
CA PHE A 177 5.34 5.56 7.41
C PHE A 177 4.04 4.75 7.29
N GLN A 178 3.31 4.57 8.39
CA GLN A 178 1.98 3.96 8.39
C GLN A 178 0.97 4.80 7.57
N ALA A 179 1.00 6.12 7.71
CA ALA A 179 0.16 7.01 6.91
C ALA A 179 0.50 6.92 5.41
N ALA A 180 1.78 6.83 5.04
CA ALA A 180 2.20 6.63 3.66
C ALA A 180 1.72 5.28 3.10
N ALA A 181 1.81 4.20 3.87
CA ALA A 181 1.29 2.89 3.49
C ALA A 181 -0.22 2.93 3.19
N LEU A 182 -1.00 3.62 4.05
CA LEU A 182 -2.43 3.80 3.85
C LEU A 182 -2.75 4.60 2.58
N VAL A 183 -2.00 5.67 2.31
CA VAL A 183 -2.16 6.48 1.09
C VAL A 183 -1.88 5.63 -0.16
N ILE A 184 -0.82 4.81 -0.15
CA ILE A 184 -0.49 3.93 -1.27
C ILE A 184 -1.61 2.93 -1.54
N ASP A 185 -2.16 2.32 -0.48
CA ASP A 185 -3.25 1.35 -0.62
C ASP A 185 -4.55 1.99 -1.13
N THR A 186 -4.82 3.23 -0.69
CA THR A 186 -5.95 4.04 -1.17
C THR A 186 -5.80 4.37 -2.65
N ILE A 187 -4.62 4.85 -3.08
CA ILE A 187 -4.34 5.18 -4.49
C ILE A 187 -4.49 3.93 -5.37
N ARG A 188 -3.95 2.79 -4.94
CA ARG A 188 -4.10 1.53 -5.66
C ARG A 188 -5.56 1.16 -5.85
N THR A 189 -6.31 1.15 -4.76
CA THR A 189 -7.72 0.74 -4.78
C THR A 189 -8.53 1.67 -5.68
N PHE A 190 -8.25 2.97 -5.63
CA PHE A 190 -8.86 3.94 -6.53
C PHE A 190 -8.57 3.64 -8.00
N PHE A 191 -7.30 3.43 -8.38
CA PHE A 191 -6.94 3.10 -9.77
C PHE A 191 -7.59 1.79 -10.25
N LEU A 192 -7.67 0.77 -9.39
CA LEU A 192 -8.35 -0.48 -9.73
C LEU A 192 -9.84 -0.29 -9.96
N VAL A 193 -10.51 0.50 -9.11
CA VAL A 193 -11.93 0.82 -9.26
C VAL A 193 -12.18 1.62 -10.54
N VAL A 194 -11.38 2.66 -10.79
CA VAL A 194 -11.49 3.47 -12.01
C VAL A 194 -11.26 2.62 -13.26
N LEU A 195 -10.26 1.74 -13.25
CA LEU A 195 -9.98 0.85 -14.37
C LEU A 195 -11.07 -0.21 -14.56
N ALA A 196 -11.67 -0.71 -13.49
CA ALA A 196 -12.76 -1.65 -13.57
C ALA A 196 -14.04 -1.04 -14.18
N ILE A 197 -14.27 0.25 -13.94
CA ILE A 197 -15.38 1.02 -14.51
C ILE A 197 -15.08 1.42 -15.97
N LEU A 198 -13.93 2.05 -16.23
CA LEU A 198 -13.61 2.64 -17.54
C LEU A 198 -13.01 1.63 -18.52
N GLY A 199 -12.39 0.55 -18.03
CA GLY A 199 -11.72 -0.44 -18.86
C GLY A 199 -12.65 -1.08 -19.90
N PRO A 200 -13.82 -1.66 -19.51
CA PRO A 200 -14.75 -2.23 -20.47
C PRO A 200 -15.18 -1.23 -21.56
N ILE A 201 -15.39 0.04 -21.17
CA ILE A 201 -15.80 1.12 -22.07
C ILE A 201 -14.68 1.45 -23.06
N ALA A 202 -13.42 1.54 -22.61
CA ALA A 202 -12.27 1.77 -23.48
C ALA A 202 -12.11 0.65 -24.53
N PHE A 203 -12.29 -0.61 -24.11
CA PHE A 203 -12.33 -1.74 -25.04
C PHE A 203 -13.50 -1.66 -26.02
N ALA A 204 -14.70 -1.27 -25.57
CA ALA A 204 -15.86 -1.13 -26.43
C ALA A 204 -15.69 -0.04 -27.49
N ILE A 205 -15.09 1.09 -27.13
CA ILE A 205 -14.81 2.19 -28.05
C ILE A 205 -13.78 1.77 -29.11
N SER A 206 -12.79 0.94 -28.74
CA SER A 206 -11.74 0.46 -29.67
C SER A 206 -12.26 -0.42 -30.83
N VAL A 207 -13.50 -0.92 -30.74
CA VAL A 207 -14.18 -1.64 -31.82
C VAL A 207 -14.49 -0.73 -33.02
N TRP A 208 -14.63 0.57 -32.78
CA TRP A 208 -14.91 1.55 -33.83
C TRP A 208 -13.61 1.89 -34.58
N ASP A 209 -13.67 1.88 -35.92
CA ASP A 209 -12.50 2.09 -36.79
C ASP A 209 -11.72 3.39 -36.50
N GLY A 210 -12.38 4.43 -35.97
CA GLY A 210 -11.76 5.72 -35.64
C GLY A 210 -11.06 5.80 -34.27
N PHE A 211 -11.28 4.85 -33.36
CA PHE A 211 -10.75 4.86 -31.99
C PHE A 211 -9.84 3.66 -31.69
N GLN A 212 -9.27 3.07 -32.73
CA GLN A 212 -8.35 1.94 -32.58
C GLN A 212 -7.07 2.31 -31.83
N SER A 213 -6.69 3.60 -31.81
CA SER A 213 -5.52 4.10 -31.09
C SER A 213 -5.60 3.88 -29.59
N THR A 214 -6.79 3.74 -29.02
CA THR A 214 -7.01 3.54 -27.57
C THR A 214 -6.46 2.20 -27.06
N LEU A 215 -6.15 1.24 -27.94
CA LEU A 215 -5.52 -0.05 -27.60
C LEU A 215 -4.00 -0.10 -27.81
N THR A 216 -3.46 0.81 -28.61
CA THR A 216 -2.05 0.81 -29.03
C THR A 216 -1.19 1.85 -28.32
N GLN A 217 -1.78 2.64 -27.42
CA GLN A 217 -1.13 3.75 -26.73
C GLN A 217 -0.86 3.45 -25.26
#